data_AF-A0A7S3INS6-F1
#
_entry.id   AF-A0A7S3INS6-F1
#
_cell.length_a   1.000
_cell.length_b   1.000
_cell.length_c   1.000
_cell.angle_alpha   90.00
_cell.angle_beta   90.00
_cell.angle_gamma   90.00
#
_symmetry.space_group_name_H-M   'P 1'
#
loop_
_entity.id
_entity.type
_entity.pdbx_description
1 polymer ?
#
loop_
_entity_poly.entity_id
_entity_poly.type
_entity_poly.pdbx_seq_one_letter_code
_entity_poly.pdbx_strand_id
1 'polypeptide(L)'
;VEIQIQNNPFVKCTPTTKVYNLVEMSESFVRLRVRSKASDVPYCDTFFVDEEMICAMPQGCTGSSMLRVTMSVIFVKSTLMKSIINSNATKEAKAMWAAYSQWVPKNGHGFKEKKKESKLNHGVE
;
A
#
# COMPACT_ATOMS: atom_id res chain seq x y z
N VAL A 1 -13.45 -2.48 -8.48
CA VAL A 1 -13.57 -1.92 -7.11
C VAL A 1 -13.97 -0.47 -7.25
N GLU A 2 -14.94 -0.01 -6.49
CA GLU A 2 -15.31 1.42 -6.44
C GLU A 2 -14.39 2.16 -5.47
N ILE A 3 -13.80 3.27 -5.91
CA ILE A 3 -12.93 4.11 -5.07
C ILE A 3 -13.59 5.46 -4.87
N GLN A 4 -13.74 5.85 -3.60
CA GLN A 4 -14.24 7.17 -3.23
C GLN A 4 -13.14 8.22 -3.44
N ILE A 5 -13.44 9.27 -4.21
CA ILE A 5 -12.52 10.39 -4.46
C ILE A 5 -12.86 11.50 -3.48
N GLN A 6 -11.88 11.92 -2.68
CA GLN A 6 -12.11 12.98 -1.71
C GLN A 6 -11.86 14.35 -2.33
N ASN A 7 -12.73 15.32 -2.06
CA ASN A 7 -12.61 16.72 -2.51
C ASN A 7 -12.67 16.93 -4.03
N ASN A 8 -13.28 16.02 -4.79
CA ASN A 8 -13.61 16.25 -6.19
C ASN A 8 -15.09 16.67 -6.31
N PRO A 9 -15.39 17.88 -6.84
CA PRO A 9 -16.76 18.38 -6.92
C PRO A 9 -17.61 17.67 -7.99
N PHE A 10 -16.98 16.95 -8.93
CA PHE A 10 -17.65 16.35 -10.08
C PHE A 10 -17.81 14.83 -9.97
N VAL A 11 -16.83 14.14 -9.37
CA VAL A 11 -16.82 12.67 -9.29
C VAL A 11 -16.57 12.25 -7.85
N LYS A 12 -17.58 11.67 -7.21
CA LYS A 12 -17.51 11.20 -5.81
C LYS A 12 -17.02 9.77 -5.68
N CYS A 13 -17.30 8.95 -6.68
CA CYS A 13 -16.89 7.56 -6.78
C CYS A 13 -16.49 7.26 -8.22
N THR A 14 -15.45 6.47 -8.41
CA THR A 14 -15.00 6.02 -9.73
C THR A 14 -14.86 4.50 -9.76
N PRO A 15 -15.37 3.84 -10.81
CA PRO A 15 -15.01 2.45 -11.06
C PRO A 15 -13.51 2.35 -11.32
N THR A 16 -12.83 1.53 -10.51
CA THR A 16 -11.39 1.27 -10.66
C THR A 16 -11.15 -0.20 -10.96
N THR A 17 -10.45 -0.42 -12.07
CA THR A 17 -9.91 -1.74 -12.43
C THR A 17 -8.51 -1.87 -11.85
N LYS A 18 -8.27 -2.93 -11.07
CA LYS A 18 -6.94 -3.28 -10.57
C LYS A 18 -6.51 -4.61 -11.16
N VAL A 19 -5.33 -4.63 -11.75
CA VAL A 19 -4.67 -5.84 -12.26
C VAL A 19 -3.51 -6.18 -11.34
N TYR A 20 -3.59 -7.33 -10.70
CA TYR A 20 -2.58 -7.83 -9.78
C TYR A 20 -1.69 -8.84 -10.50
N ASN A 21 -0.39 -8.59 -10.52
CA ASN A 21 0.60 -9.51 -11.06
C ASN A 21 1.51 -9.96 -9.92
N LEU A 22 1.51 -11.26 -9.63
CA LEU A 22 2.51 -11.86 -8.76
C LEU A 22 3.82 -11.97 -9.55
N VAL A 23 4.79 -11.16 -9.16
CA VAL A 23 6.09 -11.08 -9.85
C VAL A 23 7.04 -12.13 -9.30
N GLU A 24 7.06 -12.28 -7.98
CA GLU A 24 7.95 -13.21 -7.29
C GLU A 24 7.28 -13.70 -6.01
N MET A 25 7.47 -14.97 -5.71
CA MET A 25 7.03 -15.60 -4.48
C MET A 25 8.04 -16.65 -4.05
N SER A 26 8.54 -16.52 -2.83
CA SER A 26 9.36 -17.49 -2.13
C SER A 26 8.89 -17.55 -0.68
N GLU A 27 9.54 -18.39 0.13
CA GLU A 27 9.21 -18.53 1.55
C GLU A 27 9.36 -17.21 2.33
N SER A 28 10.35 -16.38 1.96
CA SER A 28 10.70 -15.15 2.68
C SER A 28 10.38 -13.86 1.94
N PHE A 29 9.82 -13.96 0.73
CA PHE A 29 9.64 -12.81 -0.14
C PHE A 29 8.39 -12.95 -1.03
N VAL A 30 7.58 -11.91 -1.08
CA VAL A 30 6.45 -11.79 -2.00
C VAL A 30 6.52 -10.42 -2.66
N ARG A 31 6.49 -10.39 -3.99
CA ARG A 31 6.43 -9.16 -4.77
C ARG A 31 5.22 -9.16 -5.69
N LEU A 32 4.36 -8.18 -5.49
CA LEU A 32 3.17 -7.93 -6.29
C LEU A 32 3.33 -6.60 -7.03
N ARG A 33 2.95 -6.59 -8.31
CA ARG A 33 2.80 -5.36 -9.08
C ARG A 33 1.34 -5.15 -9.42
N VAL A 34 0.79 -4.03 -8.98
CA VAL A 34 -0.62 -3.69 -9.13
C VAL A 34 -0.74 -2.50 -10.06
N ARG A 35 -1.48 -2.70 -11.16
CA ARG A 35 -1.83 -1.61 -12.08
C ARG A 35 -3.28 -1.23 -11.86
N SER A 36 -3.51 0.03 -11.50
CA SER A 36 -4.83 0.57 -11.21
C SER A 36 -5.23 1.60 -12.27
N LYS A 37 -6.39 1.42 -12.88
CA LYS A 37 -6.99 2.37 -13.83
C LYS A 37 -8.39 2.75 -13.35
N ALA A 38 -8.57 4.02 -13.05
CA ALA A 38 -9.88 4.61 -12.73
C ALA A 38 -10.59 5.02 -14.04
N SER A 39 -11.87 4.72 -14.19
CA SER A 39 -12.72 5.23 -15.27
C SER A 39 -13.46 6.49 -14.82
N ASP A 40 -13.95 7.29 -15.77
CA ASP A 40 -14.86 8.42 -15.47
C ASP A 40 -14.27 9.56 -14.63
N VAL A 41 -12.96 9.52 -14.35
CA VAL A 41 -12.21 10.66 -13.82
C VAL A 41 -11.66 11.51 -14.97
N PRO A 42 -11.51 12.83 -14.79
CA PRO A 42 -10.85 13.66 -15.78
C PRO A 42 -9.48 13.08 -16.17
N TYR A 43 -9.23 12.96 -17.48
CA TYR A 43 -7.99 12.43 -18.04
C TYR A 43 -7.71 10.94 -17.74
N CYS A 44 -8.73 10.14 -17.39
CA CYS A 44 -8.62 8.70 -17.09
C CYS A 44 -7.96 7.84 -18.19
N ASP A 45 -7.95 8.32 -19.43
CA ASP A 45 -7.35 7.65 -20.58
C ASP A 45 -5.86 8.03 -20.79
N THR A 46 -5.37 9.01 -20.01
CA THR A 46 -4.00 9.54 -20.15
C THR A 46 -3.01 8.95 -19.15
N PHE A 47 -3.48 8.32 -18.07
CA PHE A 47 -2.61 7.78 -17.02
C PHE A 47 -3.18 6.51 -16.38
N PHE A 48 -2.31 5.80 -15.66
CA PHE A 48 -2.68 4.78 -14.69
C PHE A 48 -1.76 4.87 -13.47
N VAL A 49 -2.15 4.26 -12.36
CA VAL A 49 -1.30 4.16 -11.17
C VAL A 49 -0.65 2.78 -11.15
N ASP A 50 0.68 2.75 -11.02
CA ASP A 50 1.47 1.53 -10.85
C ASP A 50 1.95 1.47 -9.41
N GLU A 51 1.61 0.39 -8.72
CA GLU A 51 2.01 0.13 -7.34
C GLU A 51 2.88 -1.13 -7.32
N GLU A 52 3.98 -1.09 -6.58
CA GLU A 52 4.78 -2.26 -6.23
C GLU A 52 4.66 -2.51 -4.75
N MET A 53 4.21 -3.71 -4.39
CA MET A 53 4.10 -4.16 -3.01
C MET A 53 5.11 -5.28 -2.79
N ILE A 54 6.01 -5.07 -1.84
CA ILE A 54 7.02 -6.05 -1.44
C ILE A 54 6.75 -6.41 0.01
N CYS A 55 6.46 -7.69 0.26
CA CYS A 55 6.45 -8.28 1.59
C CYS A 55 7.72 -9.11 1.75
N ALA A 56 8.61 -8.75 2.67
CA ALA A 56 9.85 -9.45 2.89
C ALA A 56 10.09 -9.74 4.37
N MET A 57 10.59 -10.94 4.68
CA MET A 57 11.09 -11.25 6.02
C MET A 57 12.50 -10.67 6.19
N PRO A 58 12.75 -9.82 7.20
CA PRO A 58 14.10 -9.37 7.51
C PRO A 58 15.02 -10.56 7.84
N GLN A 59 16.29 -10.48 7.45
CA GLN A 59 17.26 -11.52 7.79
C GLN A 59 17.31 -11.78 9.30
N GLY A 60 17.27 -13.05 9.68
CA GLY A 60 17.26 -13.46 11.09
C GLY A 60 15.92 -13.31 11.81
N CYS A 61 14.84 -12.97 11.10
CA CYS A 61 13.49 -12.90 11.67
C CYS A 61 12.58 -13.97 11.06
N THR A 62 12.02 -14.84 11.90
CA THR A 62 11.09 -15.92 11.50
C THR A 62 9.64 -15.66 11.89
N GLY A 63 9.36 -14.49 12.49
CA GLY A 63 8.04 -14.16 13.04
C GLY A 63 7.53 -12.77 12.67
N SER A 64 8.21 -12.06 11.77
CA SER A 64 7.74 -10.76 11.28
C SER A 64 8.13 -10.54 9.83
N SER A 65 7.37 -9.67 9.17
CA SER A 65 7.58 -9.27 7.78
C SER A 65 7.44 -7.75 7.65
N MET A 66 8.16 -7.17 6.70
CA MET A 66 8.00 -5.79 6.29
C MET A 66 7.17 -5.73 5.01
N LEU A 67 6.10 -4.94 5.02
CA LEU A 67 5.41 -4.51 3.80
C LEU A 67 5.95 -3.14 3.36
N ARG A 68 6.56 -3.10 2.18
CA ARG A 68 6.93 -1.86 1.49
C ARG A 68 6.02 -1.67 0.29
N VAL A 69 5.43 -0.48 0.18
CA VAL A 69 4.62 -0.10 -0.97
C VAL A 69 5.24 1.12 -1.65
N THR A 70 5.51 0.99 -2.94
CA THR A 70 5.96 2.07 -3.82
C THR A 70 4.84 2.35 -4.82
N MET A 71 4.54 3.62 -5.07
CA MET A 71 3.51 4.04 -6.01
C MET A 71 4.10 5.02 -7.02
N SER A 72 3.69 4.93 -8.28
CA SER A 72 4.00 5.90 -9.33
C SER A 72 2.80 6.10 -10.26
N VAL A 73 2.60 7.33 -10.71
CA VAL A 73 1.61 7.62 -11.76
C VAL A 73 2.32 7.56 -13.11
N ILE A 74 1.82 6.70 -13.99
CA ILE A 74 2.38 6.50 -15.32
C ILE A 74 1.48 7.19 -16.34
N PHE A 75 2.03 8.17 -17.06
CA PHE A 75 1.33 8.87 -18.14
C PHE A 75 1.58 8.17 -19.47
N VAL A 76 0.52 7.66 -20.09
CA VAL A 76 0.54 7.01 -21.41
C VAL A 76 0.18 7.96 -22.54
N LYS A 77 -0.34 9.14 -22.22
CA LYS A 77 -0.61 10.23 -23.19
C LYS A 77 -0.12 11.57 -22.63
N SER A 78 0.01 12.57 -23.49
CA SER A 78 0.28 13.95 -23.07
C SER A 78 -0.93 14.55 -22.36
N THR A 79 -0.68 15.33 -21.32
CA THR A 79 -1.68 16.15 -20.63
C THR A 79 -0.98 17.33 -19.97
N LEU A 80 -1.66 18.47 -19.89
CA LEU A 80 -1.18 19.64 -19.16
C LEU A 80 -1.35 19.49 -17.64
N MET A 81 -2.14 18.52 -17.20
CA MET A 81 -2.51 18.34 -15.79
C MET A 81 -1.60 17.37 -15.02
N LYS A 82 -0.42 17.01 -15.54
CA LYS A 82 0.47 16.02 -14.92
C LYS A 82 0.79 16.32 -13.46
N SER A 83 1.11 17.57 -13.15
CA SER A 83 1.46 18.01 -11.79
C SER A 83 0.29 17.83 -10.82
N ILE A 84 -0.91 18.26 -11.23
CA ILE A 84 -2.14 18.15 -10.42
C ILE A 84 -2.50 16.69 -10.19
N ILE A 85 -2.47 15.87 -11.23
CA ILE A 85 -2.77 14.43 -11.15
C ILE A 85 -1.78 13.74 -10.20
N ASN A 86 -0.48 14.00 -10.35
CA ASN A 86 0.55 13.44 -9.46
C ASN A 86 0.35 13.84 -7.99
N SER A 87 0.11 15.13 -7.75
CA SER A 87 -0.07 15.67 -6.40
C SER A 87 -1.27 15.02 -5.71
N ASN A 88 -2.41 14.96 -6.39
CA ASN A 88 -3.64 14.39 -5.85
C ASN A 88 -3.51 12.88 -5.62
N ALA A 89 -3.03 12.13 -6.62
CA ALA A 89 -2.87 10.68 -6.49
C ALA A 89 -1.90 10.31 -5.35
N THR A 90 -0.79 11.04 -5.23
CA THR A 90 0.18 10.81 -4.14
C THR A 90 -0.41 11.15 -2.77
N LYS A 91 -1.16 12.24 -2.67
CA LYS A 91 -1.82 12.65 -1.41
C LYS A 91 -2.83 11.60 -0.96
N GLU A 92 -3.70 11.13 -1.86
CA GLU A 92 -4.71 10.12 -1.54
C GLU A 92 -4.08 8.76 -1.21
N ALA A 93 -3.05 8.34 -1.96
CA ALA A 93 -2.34 7.11 -1.65
C ALA A 93 -1.68 7.14 -0.26
N LYS A 94 -1.03 8.26 0.11
CA LYS A 94 -0.47 8.44 1.46
C LYS A 94 -1.56 8.36 2.53
N ALA A 95 -2.70 8.99 2.32
CA ALA A 95 -3.82 8.94 3.26
C ALA A 95 -4.37 7.52 3.41
N MET A 96 -4.51 6.78 2.30
CA MET A 96 -4.98 5.40 2.31
C MET A 96 -4.00 4.48 3.05
N TRP A 97 -2.70 4.55 2.77
CA TRP A 97 -1.71 3.72 3.44
C TRP A 97 -1.52 4.08 4.92
N ALA A 98 -1.70 5.35 5.29
CA ALA A 98 -1.75 5.77 6.69
C ALA A 98 -2.99 5.22 7.41
N ALA A 99 -4.16 5.19 6.75
CA ALA A 99 -5.35 4.55 7.31
C ALA A 99 -5.16 3.03 7.44
N TYR A 100 -4.56 2.39 6.43
CA TYR A 100 -4.26 0.96 6.45
C TYR A 100 -3.31 0.59 7.61
N SER A 101 -2.23 1.35 7.82
CA SER A 101 -1.28 1.09 8.90
C SER A 101 -1.92 1.21 10.29
N GLN A 102 -2.95 2.04 10.46
CA GLN A 102 -3.74 2.10 11.68
C GLN A 102 -4.77 0.97 11.79
N TRP A 103 -5.33 0.54 10.66
CA TRP A 103 -6.33 -0.52 10.61
C TRP A 103 -5.72 -1.89 10.98
N VAL A 104 -4.52 -2.20 10.51
CA VAL A 104 -3.81 -3.47 10.78
C VAL A 104 -3.75 -3.83 12.27
N PRO A 105 -3.21 -2.98 13.18
CA PRO A 105 -3.17 -3.29 14.61
C PRO A 105 -4.56 -3.29 15.26
N LYS A 106 -5.47 -2.40 14.85
CA LYS A 106 -6.85 -2.34 15.37
C LYS A 106 -7.63 -3.63 15.12
N ASN A 107 -7.30 -4.36 14.05
CA ASN A 107 -7.93 -5.62 13.69
C ASN A 107 -7.13 -6.85 14.17
N GLY A 108 -6.19 -6.67 15.11
CA GLY A 108 -5.45 -7.77 15.73
C GLY A 108 -4.33 -8.36 14.87
N HIS A 109 -4.06 -7.77 13.69
CA HIS A 109 -2.96 -8.17 12.79
C HIS A 109 -1.65 -7.43 13.08
N GLY A 110 -1.63 -6.57 14.10
CA GLY A 110 -0.42 -5.89 14.56
C GLY A 110 0.57 -6.85 15.20
N PHE A 111 1.86 -6.54 15.09
CA PHE A 111 2.91 -7.27 15.82
C PHE A 111 2.65 -7.19 17.32
N LYS A 112 2.59 -8.35 17.98
CA LYS A 112 2.50 -8.46 19.44
C LYS A 112 3.86 -8.90 19.96
N GLU A 113 4.59 -7.97 20.56
CA GLU A 113 5.87 -8.29 21.18
C GLU A 113 5.63 -9.29 22.34
N LYS A 114 6.16 -10.51 22.20
CA LYS A 114 6.28 -11.41 23.34
C LYS A 114 7.45 -10.92 24.17
N LYS A 115 7.18 -10.19 25.26
CA LYS A 115 8.21 -9.87 26.26
C LYS A 115 8.89 -11.17 26.68
N LYS A 116 10.22 -11.23 26.59
CA LYS A 116 10.99 -12.33 27.20
C LYS A 116 10.68 -12.33 28.69
N GLU A 117 10.22 -13.48 29.21
CA GLU A 117 10.10 -13.66 30.65
C GLU A 117 11.47 -13.47 31.29
N SER A 118 11.59 -12.42 32.09
CA SER A 118 12.74 -12.20 32.95
C SER A 118 12.70 -13.27 34.04
N LYS A 119 13.38 -14.39 33.83
CA LYS A 119 13.77 -15.28 34.92
C LYS A 119 14.87 -14.58 35.70
N LEU A 120 14.48 -13.65 36.58
CA LEU A 120 15.30 -13.24 37.70
C LEU A 120 15.47 -14.49 38.57
N ASN A 121 16.55 -15.23 38.34
CA ASN A 121 17.01 -16.24 39.29
C ASN A 121 17.36 -15.48 40.58
N HIS A 122 16.42 -15.40 41.51
CA HIS A 122 16.73 -15.14 42.92
C HIS A 122 17.40 -16.38 43.48
N GLY A 123 18.67 -16.59 43.11
CA GLY A 123 19.57 -17.50 43.77
C GLY A 123 20.39 -16.71 44.77
N VAL A 124 19.83 -16.50 45.95
CA VAL A 124 20.62 -16.36 47.17
C VAL A 124 20.90 -17.78 47.62
N GLU A 125 22.16 -18.20 47.54
CA GLU A 125 22.84 -19.12 48.47
C GLU A 125 24.32 -18.75 48.51
#